data_AF-A0A0R2FKQ3-F1
#
_entry.id   AF-A0A0R2FKQ3-F1
#
_cell.length_a   1.000
_cell.length_b   1.000
_cell.length_c   1.000
_cell.angle_alpha   90.00
_cell.angle_beta   90.00
_cell.angle_gamma   90.00
#
_symmetry.space_group_name_H-M   'P 1'
#
loop_
_entity.id
_entity.type
_entity.pdbx_description
1 polymer ?
#
loop_
_entity_poly.entity_id
_entity_poly.type
_entity_poly.pdbx_seq_one_letter_code
_entity_poly.pdbx_strand_id
1 'polypeptide(L)' 'MLADTIKKIVKQVFSEEYQHDELLDKKTLAKEVLHCDPGSVDELFATQHGFPYMLKGSRIVYSRKAVEKWIADNQRYF' A
#
# COMPACT_ATOMS: atom_id res chain seq x y z
N MET A 1 -14.89 -32.89 -5.02
CA MET A 1 -15.82 -31.87 -4.47
C MET A 1 -15.16 -31.02 -3.39
N LEU A 2 -14.77 -31.54 -2.20
CA LEU A 2 -14.09 -30.72 -1.19
C LEU A 2 -12.66 -30.31 -1.60
N ALA A 3 -11.88 -31.25 -2.14
CA ALA A 3 -10.49 -31.01 -2.56
C ALA A 3 -10.37 -29.97 -3.69
N ASP A 4 -11.35 -29.91 -4.58
CA ASP A 4 -11.39 -28.93 -5.69
C ASP A 4 -11.67 -27.52 -5.17
N THR A 5 -12.57 -27.39 -4.19
CA THR A 5 -12.84 -26.12 -3.50
C THR A 5 -11.60 -25.63 -2.75
N ILE A 6 -10.91 -26.51 -2.03
CA ILE A 6 -9.67 -26.17 -1.32
C ILE A 6 -8.60 -25.70 -2.31
N LYS A 7 -8.39 -26.41 -3.42
CA LYS A 7 -7.45 -25.98 -4.47
C LYS A 7 -7.78 -24.60 -5.02
N LYS A 8 -9.07 -24.28 -5.19
CA LYS A 8 -9.52 -22.99 -5.71
C LYS A 8 -9.24 -21.85 -4.73
N ILE A 9 -9.55 -22.06 -3.45
CA ILE A 9 -9.27 -21.09 -2.37
C ILE A 9 -7.76 -20.87 -2.25
N VAL A 10 -6.97 -21.94 -2.21
CA VAL A 10 -5.50 -21.85 -2.14
C VAL A 10 -4.95 -21.07 -3.34
N LYS A 11 -5.39 -21.37 -4.57
CA LYS A 11 -4.95 -20.61 -5.75
C LYS A 11 -5.31 -19.12 -5.64
N GLN A 12 -6.48 -18.80 -5.12
CA GLN A 12 -6.94 -17.41 -4.99
C GLN A 12 -6.10 -16.65 -3.96
N VAL A 13 -5.91 -17.22 -2.77
CA VAL A 13 -5.05 -16.64 -1.72
C VAL A 13 -3.62 -16.47 -2.21
N PHE A 14 -3.06 -17.50 -2.87
CA PHE A 14 -1.71 -17.40 -3.43
C PHE A 14 -1.64 -16.33 -4.53
N SER A 15 -2.67 -16.19 -5.37
CA SER A 15 -2.66 -15.17 -6.42
C SER A 15 -2.76 -13.74 -5.87
N GLU A 16 -3.39 -13.53 -4.72
CA GLU A 16 -3.49 -12.22 -4.06
C GLU A 16 -2.18 -11.84 -3.34
N GLU A 17 -1.52 -12.84 -2.73
CA GLU A 17 -0.23 -12.70 -2.03
C GLU A 17 0.97 -12.55 -3.00
N TYR A 18 1.00 -13.26 -4.13
CA TYR A 18 2.15 -13.29 -5.05
C TYR A 18 2.19 -12.17 -6.08
N GLN A 19 1.16 -11.34 -6.20
CA GLN A 19 1.23 -10.15 -7.05
C GLN A 19 2.30 -9.22 -6.47
N HIS A 20 3.36 -8.99 -7.25
CA HIS A 20 4.39 -8.01 -6.92
C HIS A 20 3.71 -6.70 -6.57
N ASP A 21 4.00 -6.21 -5.38
CA ASP A 21 3.41 -4.98 -4.92
C ASP A 21 3.86 -3.80 -5.81
N GLU A 22 2.93 -2.90 -6.05
CA GLU A 22 3.17 -1.74 -6.89
C GLU A 22 3.95 -0.70 -6.08
N LEU A 23 5.10 -0.29 -6.60
CA LEU A 23 5.91 0.77 -6.03
C LEU A 23 5.57 2.10 -6.69
N LEU A 24 5.02 3.01 -5.90
CA LEU A 24 4.60 4.34 -6.31
C LEU A 24 5.69 5.37 -6.01
N ASP A 25 5.83 6.34 -6.90
CA ASP A 25 6.51 7.59 -6.54
C ASP A 25 5.57 8.50 -5.74
N LYS A 26 6.11 9.59 -5.17
CA LYS A 26 5.34 10.52 -4.35
C LYS A 26 4.15 11.14 -5.10
N LYS A 27 4.29 11.45 -6.39
CA LYS A 27 3.23 12.09 -7.17
C LYS A 27 2.09 11.11 -7.42
N THR A 28 2.42 9.87 -7.78
CA THR A 28 1.44 8.80 -7.98
C THR A 28 0.73 8.46 -6.67
N LEU A 29 1.47 8.34 -5.56
CA LEU A 29 0.90 8.11 -4.24
C LEU A 29 -0.12 9.20 -3.86
N ALA A 30 0.27 10.46 -4.00
CA ALA A 30 -0.57 11.61 -3.69
C ALA A 30 -1.88 11.59 -4.49
N LYS A 31 -1.78 11.31 -5.80
CA LYS A 31 -2.92 11.34 -6.71
C LYS A 31 -3.86 10.13 -6.52
N GLU A 32 -3.28 8.93 -6.42
CA GLU A 32 -4.04 7.68 -6.58
C GLU A 32 -4.45 7.03 -5.26
N VAL A 33 -3.73 7.29 -4.16
CA VAL A 33 -4.01 6.66 -2.86
C VAL A 33 -4.48 7.68 -1.84
N LEU A 34 -3.75 8.78 -1.69
CA LEU A 34 -4.02 9.79 -0.66
C LEU A 34 -4.99 10.88 -1.11
N HIS A 35 -5.22 10.98 -2.43
CA HIS A 35 -6.04 12.01 -3.09
C HIS A 35 -5.75 13.44 -2.59
N CYS A 36 -4.46 13.77 -2.49
CA CYS A 36 -3.96 15.07 -2.02
C CYS A 36 -2.89 15.64 -2.96
N ASP A 37 -2.42 16.85 -2.65
CA ASP A 37 -1.28 17.43 -3.34
C ASP A 37 0.03 16.70 -2.98
N PRO A 38 1.01 16.57 -3.89
CA PRO A 38 2.28 15.91 -3.61
C PRO A 38 3.10 16.54 -2.47
N GLY A 39 2.90 17.83 -2.19
CA GLY A 39 3.53 18.51 -1.05
C GLY A 39 2.91 18.09 0.28
N SER A 40 1.60 17.87 0.30
CA SER A 40 0.86 17.43 1.49
C SER A 40 1.28 16.02 1.96
N VAL A 41 1.84 15.19 1.07
CA VAL A 41 2.37 13.86 1.45
C VAL A 41 3.46 14.00 2.51
N ASP A 42 4.42 14.90 2.29
CA ASP A 42 5.54 15.06 3.21
C ASP A 42 5.09 15.71 4.53
N GLU A 43 4.22 16.73 4.44
CA GLU A 43 3.75 17.50 5.58
C GLU A 43 2.81 16.71 6.50
N LEU A 44 1.86 15.99 5.91
CA LEU A 44 0.75 15.37 6.64
C LEU A 44 0.94 13.88 6.92
N PHE A 45 1.69 13.17 6.08
CA PHE A 45 1.77 11.70 6.15
C PHE A 45 3.19 11.22 6.47
N ALA A 46 4.22 11.68 5.76
CA ALA A 46 5.58 11.21 5.95
C ALA A 46 6.16 11.53 7.34
N THR A 47 5.62 12.55 8.02
CA THR A 47 5.95 12.90 9.41
C THR A 47 5.24 12.02 10.44
N GLN A 48 4.21 11.27 10.04
CA GLN A 48 3.48 10.39 10.95
C GLN A 48 4.29 9.13 11.26
N HIS A 49 4.20 8.71 12.52
CA HIS A 49 4.93 7.54 12.99
C HIS A 49 4.50 6.28 12.24
N GLY A 50 5.49 5.57 11.69
CA GLY A 50 5.27 4.31 10.98
C GLY A 50 4.69 4.45 9.57
N PHE A 51 4.60 5.67 9.02
CA PHE A 51 4.17 5.84 7.63
C PHE A 51 5.11 5.07 6.68
N PRO A 52 4.60 4.19 5.79
CA PRO A 52 5.45 3.29 5.02
C PRO A 52 6.23 4.01 3.92
N TYR A 53 7.54 3.79 3.86
CA TYR A 53 8.39 4.24 2.75
C TYR A 53 9.58 3.29 2.56
N MET A 54 10.19 3.32 1.38
CA MET A 54 11.40 2.57 1.06
C MET A 54 12.38 3.43 0.26
N LEU A 55 13.67 3.14 0.40
CA LEU A 55 14.71 3.71 -0.45
C LEU A 55 15.03 2.76 -1.61
N LYS A 56 14.83 3.24 -2.84
CA LYS A 56 15.28 2.57 -4.07
C LYS A 56 16.43 3.37 -4.67
N GLY A 57 17.65 3.04 -4.25
CA GLY A 57 18.82 3.88 -4.48
C GLY A 57 18.71 5.17 -3.66
N SER A 58 18.73 6.33 -4.33
CA SER A 58 18.55 7.65 -3.69
C SER A 58 17.11 8.16 -3.68
N ARG A 59 16.16 7.41 -4.26
CA ARG A 59 14.76 7.84 -4.39
C ARG A 59 13.89 7.15 -3.35
N ILE A 60 12.97 7.90 -2.76
CA ILE A 60 11.91 7.35 -1.93
C ILE A 60 10.81 6.79 -2.84
N VAL A 61 10.36 5.57 -2.54
CA VAL A 61 9.22 4.91 -3.17
C VAL A 61 8.30 4.35 -2.10
N TYR A 62 7.04 4.15 -2.47
CA TYR A 62 5.97 3.77 -1.56
C TYR A 62 5.32 2.48 -2.04
N SER A 63 5.26 1.49 -1.16
CA SER A 63 4.47 0.28 -1.38
C SER A 63 2.99 0.64 -1.33
N ARG A 64 2.23 0.44 -2.42
CA ARG A 64 0.79 0.72 -2.43
C ARG A 64 0.10 -0.05 -1.31
N LYS A 65 0.32 -1.38 -1.24
CA LYS A 65 -0.28 -2.25 -0.22
C LYS A 65 0.04 -1.80 1.20
N ALA A 66 1.29 -1.42 1.50
CA ALA A 66 1.66 -0.99 2.83
C ALA A 66 1.01 0.34 3.21
N VAL A 67 0.95 1.31 2.29
CA VAL A 67 0.31 2.60 2.57
C VAL A 67 -1.19 2.42 2.77
N GLU A 68 -1.87 1.66 1.93
CA GLU A 68 -3.30 1.37 2.09
C GLU A 68 -3.59 0.66 3.42
N LYS A 69 -2.75 -0.30 3.80
CA LYS A 69 -2.85 -0.95 5.11
C LYS A 69 -2.66 0.04 6.26
N TRP A 70 -1.65 0.91 6.18
CA TRP A 70 -1.41 1.91 7.22
C TRP A 70 -2.60 2.86 7.35
N ILE A 71 -3.20 3.31 6.24
CA ILE A 71 -4.43 4.13 6.26
C ILE A 71 -5.55 3.37 6.96
N ALA A 72 -5.76 2.10 6.59
CA ALA A 72 -6.79 1.26 7.19
C ALA A 72 -6.63 1.12 8.71
N ASP A 73 -5.39 0.98 9.17
CA ASP A 73 -5.04 0.77 10.59
C ASP A 73 -5.01 2.09 11.41
N ASN A 74 -4.83 3.25 10.77
CA ASN A 74 -4.63 4.54 11.44
C ASN A 74 -5.75 5.58 11.21
N GLN A 75 -6.71 5.29 10.33
CA GLN A 75 -7.87 6.15 10.15
C GLN A 75 -8.72 6.20 11.43
N ARG A 76 -9.16 7.41 11.81
CA ARG A 76 -10.05 7.61 12.95
C ARG A 76 -11.48 7.70 12.45
N TYR A 77 -12.35 6.84 12.97
CA TYR A 77 -13.79 6.94 12.77
C TYR A 77 -14.36 7.89 13.82
N PHE A 78 -15.06 8.93 13.37
CA PHE A 78 -15.84 9.82 14.22
C PHE A 78 -17.32 9.44 14.14
#